data_AF-H2C5H4-F1
#
_entry.id   AF-H2C5H4-F1
#
_cell.length_a   1.000
_cell.length_b   1.000
_cell.length_c   1.000
_cell.angle_alpha   90.00
_cell.angle_beta   90.00
_cell.angle_gamma   90.00
#
_symmetry.space_group_name_H-M   'P 1'
#
loop_
_entity.id
_entity.type
_entity.pdbx_description
1 polymer ?
#
loop_
_entity_poly.entity_id
_entity_poly.type
_entity_poly.pdbx_seq_one_letter_code
_entity_poly.pdbx_strand_id
1 'polypeptide(L)' 'MTNRKGEVELAKEDLIKAVNQVLGIVRRNGRSRKVGLALVLMVLLGGRSSVRNAAETFGLDYTNLLEALGELEDAW' A
#
# COMPACT_ATOMS: atom_id res chain seq x y z
N MET A 1 -14.27 12.37 -26.23
CA MET A 1 -14.61 11.40 -25.18
C MET A 1 -13.31 10.80 -24.68
N THR A 2 -12.81 11.25 -23.53
CA THR A 2 -11.63 10.65 -22.91
C THR A 2 -11.89 9.16 -22.67
N ASN A 3 -10.91 8.34 -23.01
CA ASN A 3 -10.98 6.88 -22.92
C ASN A 3 -10.92 6.47 -21.44
N ARG A 4 -12.01 6.72 -20.70
CA ARG A 4 -12.14 6.45 -19.26
C ARG A 4 -11.82 4.99 -18.92
N LYS A 5 -12.03 4.07 -19.87
CA LYS A 5 -11.68 2.65 -19.73
C LYS A 5 -10.17 2.42 -19.73
N GLY A 6 -9.39 3.22 -20.46
CA GLY A 6 -7.93 3.19 -20.45
C GLY A 6 -7.34 3.82 -19.19
N GLU A 7 -7.92 4.91 -18.70
CA GLU A 7 -7.52 5.57 -17.45
C GLU A 7 -7.70 4.66 -16.23
N VAL A 8 -8.82 3.94 -16.16
CA VAL A 8 -9.10 2.98 -15.08
C VAL A 8 -8.10 1.82 -15.07
N GLU A 9 -7.71 1.32 -16.25
CA GLU A 9 -6.78 0.19 -16.31
C GLU A 9 -5.35 0.61 -15.95
N LEU A 10 -4.95 1.85 -16.28
CA LEU A 10 -3.68 2.44 -15.83
C LEU A 10 -3.66 2.63 -14.30
N ALA A 11 -4.69 3.25 -13.73
CA ALA A 11 -4.80 3.42 -12.28
C ALA A 11 -4.78 2.08 -11.54
N LYS A 12 -5.41 1.05 -12.11
CA LYS A 12 -5.38 -0.32 -11.57
C LYS A 12 -3.98 -0.92 -11.62
N GLU A 13 -3.24 -0.75 -12.71
CA GLU A 13 -1.85 -1.23 -12.80
C GLU A 13 -0.94 -0.55 -11.77
N ASP A 14 -1.08 0.76 -11.59
CA ASP A 14 -0.27 1.53 -10.64
C ASP A 14 -0.62 1.18 -9.19
N LEU A 15 -1.90 1.00 -8.87
CA LEU A 15 -2.36 0.45 -7.60
C LEU A 15 -1.73 -0.93 -7.32
N ILE A 16 -1.70 -1.82 -8.31
CA ILE A 16 -1.11 -3.16 -8.15
C ILE A 16 0.40 -3.07 -7.87
N LYS A 17 1.12 -2.16 -8.53
CA LYS A 17 2.56 -1.95 -8.28
C LYS A 17 2.80 -1.46 -6.84
N ALA A 18 2.10 -0.43 -6.41
CA ALA A 18 2.24 0.13 -5.07
C ALA A 18 1.89 -0.90 -3.98
N VAL A 19 0.81 -1.67 -4.16
CA VAL A 19 0.47 -2.78 -3.25
C VAL A 19 1.59 -3.83 -3.17
N ASN A 20 2.19 -4.21 -4.31
CA ASN A 20 3.30 -5.18 -4.31
C ASN A 20 4.55 -4.64 -3.61
N GLN A 21 4.80 -3.33 -3.67
CA GLN A 21 5.90 -2.66 -2.97
C GLN A 21 5.74 -2.78 -1.45
N VAL A 22 4.53 -2.50 -0.93
CA VAL A 22 4.18 -2.70 0.49
C VAL A 22 4.34 -4.17 0.90
N LEU A 23 3.83 -5.11 0.10
CA LEU A 23 4.00 -6.55 0.38
C LEU A 23 5.48 -6.96 0.40
N GLY A 24 6.31 -6.36 -0.45
CA GLY A 24 7.76 -6.55 -0.47
C GLY A 24 8.45 -6.06 0.80
N ILE A 25 8.08 -4.88 1.32
CA ILE A 25 8.58 -4.35 2.60
C ILE A 25 8.20 -5.27 3.76
N VAL A 26 6.95 -5.71 3.81
CA VAL A 26 6.45 -6.59 4.87
C VAL A 26 7.17 -7.95 4.83
N ARG A 27 7.37 -8.52 3.64
CA ARG A 27 8.14 -9.76 3.46
C ARG A 27 9.60 -9.60 3.87
N ARG A 28 10.26 -8.48 3.54
CA ARG A 28 11.65 -8.19 3.95
C ARG A 28 11.80 -8.13 5.48
N ASN A 29 10.74 -7.76 6.20
CA ASN A 29 10.66 -7.80 7.65
C ASN A 29 10.27 -9.18 8.23
N GLY A 30 10.37 -10.26 7.45
CA GLY A 30 10.09 -11.62 7.90
C GLY A 30 8.60 -11.92 8.12
N ARG A 31 7.70 -11.06 7.67
CA ARG A 31 6.25 -11.23 7.85
C ARG A 31 5.62 -11.94 6.65
N SER A 32 4.52 -12.65 6.91
CA SER A 32 3.82 -13.40 5.87
C SER A 32 3.05 -12.47 4.92
N ARG A 33 2.78 -12.96 3.70
CA ARG A 33 1.95 -12.23 2.72
C ARG A 33 0.54 -11.92 3.26
N LYS A 34 0.00 -12.76 4.15
CA LYS A 34 -1.30 -12.53 4.82
C LYS A 34 -1.26 -11.29 5.73
N VAL A 35 -0.15 -11.12 6.47
CA VAL A 35 0.07 -9.92 7.28
C VAL A 35 0.19 -8.68 6.39
N GLY A 36 0.92 -8.78 5.28
CA GLY A 36 1.03 -7.68 4.31
C GLY A 36 -0.30 -7.28 3.68
N LEU A 37 -1.15 -8.25 3.34
CA LEU A 37 -2.50 -7.99 2.82
C LEU A 37 -3.39 -7.32 3.87
N ALA A 38 -3.37 -7.79 5.12
CA ALA A 38 -4.13 -7.18 6.21
C ALA A 38 -3.72 -5.72 6.43
N LEU A 39 -2.43 -5.43 6.34
CA LEU A 39 -1.87 -4.08 6.44
C LEU A 39 -2.31 -3.16 5.30
N VAL A 40 -2.19 -3.60 4.05
CA VAL A 40 -2.67 -2.85 2.88
C VAL A 40 -4.15 -2.51 3.02
N LEU A 41 -4.98 -3.48 3.43
CA LEU A 41 -6.41 -3.26 3.66
C LEU A 41 -6.67 -2.28 4.81
N MET A 42 -5.97 -2.42 5.93
CA MET A 42 -6.10 -1.52 7.08
C MET A 42 -5.77 -0.08 6.71
N VAL A 43 -4.77 0.10 5.85
CA VAL A 43 -4.33 1.41 5.37
C VAL A 43 -5.29 2.02 4.35
N LEU A 44 -5.72 1.25 3.34
CA LEU A 44 -6.72 1.67 2.36
C LEU A 44 -8.04 2.09 3.02
N LEU A 45 -8.42 1.44 4.11
CA LEU A 45 -9.67 1.74 4.85
C LEU A 45 -9.51 2.83 5.91
N GLY A 46 -8.30 3.02 6.46
CA GLY A 46 -8.07 3.82 7.67
C GLY A 46 -7.24 5.10 7.49
N GLY A 47 -6.67 5.36 6.31
CA GLY A 47 -5.87 6.56 6.02
C GLY A 47 -4.54 6.65 6.79
N ARG A 48 -3.84 7.80 6.74
CA ARG A 48 -2.48 7.96 7.30
C ARG A 48 -2.35 7.63 8.79
N SER A 49 -3.40 7.87 9.59
CA SER A 49 -3.45 7.53 11.01
C SER A 49 -3.31 6.02 11.26
N SER A 50 -3.88 5.22 10.35
CA SER A 50 -3.80 3.75 10.41
C SER A 50 -2.41 3.22 10.05
N VAL A 51 -1.63 3.94 9.23
CA VAL A 51 -0.26 3.57 8.84
C VAL A 51 0.67 3.54 10.04
N ARG A 52 0.58 4.57 10.91
CA ARG A 52 1.41 4.64 12.10
C ARG A 52 1.09 3.48 13.05
N ASN A 53 -0.19 3.21 13.26
CA ASN A 53 -0.64 2.12 14.12
C ASN A 53 -0.21 0.74 13.57
N ALA A 54 -0.29 0.57 12.25
CA ALA A 54 0.23 -0.60 11.54
C ALA A 54 1.75 -0.75 11.72
N ALA A 55 2.52 0.33 11.56
CA ALA A 55 3.97 0.29 11.75
C ALA A 55 4.35 -0.16 13.16
N GLU A 56 3.72 0.43 14.18
CA GLU A 56 3.93 0.08 15.59
C GLU A 56 3.50 -1.36 15.91
N THR A 57 2.32 -1.78 15.44
CA THR A 57 1.76 -3.12 15.70
C THR A 57 2.60 -4.25 15.10
N PHE A 58 3.12 -4.05 13.89
CA PHE A 58 3.81 -5.11 13.15
C PHE A 58 5.34 -5.00 13.21
N GLY A 59 5.86 -3.96 13.86
CA GLY A 59 7.29 -3.67 13.96
C GLY A 59 7.89 -3.35 12.59
N LEU A 60 7.21 -2.48 11.83
CA LEU A 60 7.62 -2.08 10.49
C LEU A 60 8.20 -0.67 10.52
N ASP A 61 9.07 -0.38 9.57
CA ASP A 61 9.60 0.95 9.37
C ASP A 61 8.49 1.90 8.87
N TYR A 62 8.16 2.90 9.70
CA TYR A 62 7.08 3.85 9.44
C TYR A 62 7.36 4.72 8.21
N THR A 63 8.62 5.10 7.97
CA THR A 63 9.02 5.94 6.84
C THR A 63 8.84 5.18 5.53
N ASN A 64 9.31 3.94 5.46
CA ASN A 64 9.15 3.07 4.28
C ASN A 64 7.67 2.80 3.98
N LEU A 65 6.82 2.66 5.00
CA LEU A 65 5.38 2.49 4.83
C LEU A 65 4.68 3.77 4.35
N LEU A 66 5.11 4.94 4.86
CA LEU A 66 4.59 6.24 4.41
C LEU A 66 4.98 6.53 2.96
N GLU A 67 6.21 6.24 2.58
CA GLU A 67 6.70 6.41 1.20
C GLU A 67 5.90 5.53 0.23
N ALA A 68 5.76 4.24 0.54
CA ALA A 68 4.97 3.31 -0.26
C ALA A 68 3.47 3.65 -0.28
N LEU A 69 2.95 4.31 0.76
CA LEU A 69 1.59 4.84 0.74
C LEU A 69 1.48 6.09 -0.13
N GLY A 70 2.47 6.98 -0.12
CA GLY A 70 2.48 8.17 -0.99
C GLY A 70 2.37 7.77 -2.47
N GLU A 71 3.13 6.75 -2.88
CA GLU A 71 3.05 6.16 -4.22
C GLU A 71 1.66 5.56 -4.53
N LEU A 72 0.93 5.10 -3.51
CA LEU A 72 -0.43 4.56 -3.64
C LEU A 72 -1.49 5.68 -3.73
N GLU A 73 -1.34 6.76 -2.95
CA GLU A 73 -2.21 7.96 -3.03
C GLU A 73 -2.06 8.64 -4.39
N ASP A 74 -0.85 8.73 -4.93
CA ASP A 74 -0.58 9.35 -6.24
C ASP A 74 -1.11 8.52 -7.43
N ALA A 75 -1.34 7.22 -7.23
CA ALA A 75 -1.87 6.32 -8.25
C ALA A 75 -3.41 6.37 -8.40
N TRP A 76 -4.11 7.08 -7.50
CA TRP A 76 -5.57 7.16 -7.42
C TRP A 76 -6.12 8.53 -7.85
#